data_AF-A0A4P9W728-F1
#
_entry.id   AF-A0A4P9W728-F1
#
_cell.length_a   1.000
_cell.length_b   1.000
_cell.length_c   1.000
_cell.angle_alpha   90.00
_cell.angle_beta   90.00
_cell.angle_gamma   90.00
#
_symmetry.space_group_name_H-M   'P 1'
#
loop_
_entity.id
_entity.type
_entity.pdbx_description
1 polymer ?
#
loop_
_entity_poly.entity_id
_entity_poly.type
_entity_poly.pdbx_seq_one_letter_code
_entity_poly.pdbx_strand_id
1 'polypeptide(L)' 'TAWATLALLAARYPDPAPMRRAVRLIASRQLPDGRWNQEAIEGVFNRNAMIAYPNYKFSFSIWAIGRFVARFGDEAI' A
#
# COMPACT_ATOMS: atom_id res chain seq x y z
N THR A 1 -1.01 -1.31 -5.35
CA THR A 1 -1.68 -2.00 -4.23
C THR A 1 -2.15 -1.06 -3.13
N ALA A 2 -1.25 -0.30 -2.49
CA ALA A 2 -1.59 0.55 -1.34
C ALA A 2 -2.75 1.55 -1.59
N TRP A 3 -2.80 2.23 -2.74
CA TRP A 3 -3.91 3.16 -3.06
C TRP A 3 -5.27 2.47 -3.07
N ALA A 4 -5.37 1.27 -3.66
CA ALA A 4 -6.63 0.52 -3.68
C ALA A 4 -7.07 0.14 -2.26
N THR A 5 -6.14 -0.29 -1.41
CA THR A 5 -6.41 -0.58 0.00
C THR A 5 -6.93 0.66 0.73
N LEU A 6 -6.27 1.81 0.56
CA LEU A 6 -6.67 3.08 1.17
C LEU A 6 -8.05 3.53 0.69
N ALA A 7 -8.38 3.35 -0.58
CA ALA A 7 -9.69 3.68 -1.14
C ALA A 7 -10.80 2.81 -0.51
N LEU A 8 -10.59 1.50 -0.40
CA LEU A 8 -11.56 0.60 0.23
C LEU A 8 -11.75 0.90 1.73
N LEU A 9 -10.66 1.21 2.44
CA LEU A 9 -10.70 1.64 3.84
C LEU A 9 -11.48 2.94 4.00
N ALA A 10 -11.25 3.92 3.13
CA ALA A 10 -11.95 5.21 3.14
C ALA A 10 -13.45 5.05 2.85
N ALA A 11 -13.80 4.19 1.88
CA ALA A 11 -15.18 3.88 1.51
C ALA A 11 -15.90 2.99 2.55
N ARG A 12 -15.22 2.55 3.61
CA ARG A 12 -15.74 1.57 4.59
C ARG A 12 -16.31 0.33 3.91
N TYR A 13 -15.60 -0.17 2.89
CA TYR A 13 -16.01 -1.36 2.16
C TYR A 13 -16.28 -2.52 3.14
N PRO A 14 -17.42 -3.22 3.03
CA PRO A 14 -17.92 -4.08 4.10
C PRO A 14 -17.09 -5.35 4.31
N ASP A 15 -16.45 -5.87 3.25
CA ASP A 15 -15.66 -7.09 3.33
C ASP A 15 -14.16 -6.76 3.55
N PRO A 16 -13.57 -7.16 4.70
CA PRO A 16 -12.15 -6.92 4.98
C PRO A 16 -11.20 -7.80 4.16
N ALA A 17 -11.66 -8.90 3.54
CA ALA A 17 -10.79 -9.91 2.96
C ALA A 17 -9.87 -9.39 1.82
N PRO A 18 -10.33 -8.56 0.87
CA PRO A 18 -9.46 -8.00 -0.18
C PRO A 18 -8.37 -7.10 0.41
N MET A 19 -8.72 -6.26 1.38
CA MET A 19 -7.77 -5.37 2.06
C MET A 19 -6.75 -6.18 2.88
N ARG A 20 -7.19 -7.23 3.58
CA ARG A 20 -6.31 -8.14 4.34
C ARG A 20 -5.29 -8.81 3.41
N ARG A 21 -5.71 -9.33 2.25
CA ARG A 21 -4.78 -9.90 1.25
C ARG A 21 -3.79 -8.86 0.71
N ALA A 22 -4.26 -7.65 0.43
CA ALA A 22 -3.42 -6.57 -0.06
C ALA A 22 -2.37 -6.14 0.97
N VAL A 23 -2.76 -6.02 2.24
CA VAL A 23 -1.85 -5.67 3.35
C VAL A 23 -0.82 -6.77 3.58
N ARG A 24 -1.21 -8.05 3.58
CA ARG A 24 -0.28 -9.18 3.64
C ARG A 24 0.74 -9.14 2.51
N LEU A 25 0.30 -8.86 1.28
CA LEU A 25 1.21 -8.75 0.13
C LEU A 25 2.20 -7.58 0.28
N ILE A 26 1.74 -6.44 0.81
CA ILE A 26 2.63 -5.30 1.07
C ILE A 26 3.64 -5.69 2.16
N ALA A 27 3.18 -6.23 3.28
CA ALA A 27 4.05 -6.66 4.39
C ALA A 27 5.07 -7.72 3.97
N SER A 28 4.66 -8.73 3.20
CA SER A 28 5.54 -9.81 2.72
C SER A 28 6.63 -9.35 1.76
N ARG A 29 6.53 -8.13 1.23
CA ARG A 29 7.52 -7.51 0.33
C ARG A 29 8.44 -6.54 1.06
N GLN A 30 8.24 -6.32 2.37
CA GLN A 30 9.15 -5.52 3.18
C GLN A 30 10.49 -6.27 3.35
N LEU A 31 11.58 -5.56 3.12
CA LEU A 31 12.94 -6.07 3.32
C LEU A 31 13.30 -6.07 4.82
N PRO A 32 14.33 -6.84 5.23
CA PRO A 32 14.77 -6.88 6.63
C PRO A 32 15.18 -5.52 7.21
N ASP A 33 15.57 -4.57 6.37
CA ASP A 33 15.92 -3.19 6.75
C ASP A 33 14.70 -2.24 6.77
N GLY A 34 13.49 -2.78 6.63
CA GLY A 34 12.24 -2.05 6.65
C GLY A 34 11.89 -1.35 5.33
N ARG A 35 12.73 -1.45 4.29
CA ARG A 35 12.45 -0.84 2.98
C ARG A 35 11.57 -1.72 2.11
N TRP A 36 11.08 -1.13 1.02
CA TRP A 36 10.52 -1.85 -0.12
C TRP A 36 11.40 -1.64 -1.36
N ASN A 37 11.47 -2.65 -2.22
CA ASN A 37 12.12 -2.53 -3.53
C ASN A 37 11.38 -1.53 -4.41
N GLN A 38 12.12 -0.85 -5.30
CA GLN A 38 11.50 -0.03 -6.34
C GLN A 38 10.86 -0.96 -7.38
N GLU A 39 9.59 -0.72 -7.71
CA GLU A 39 8.89 -1.39 -8.80
C GLU A 39 8.74 -0.42 -9.99
N ALA A 40 7.76 -0.64 -10.87
CA ALA A 40 7.51 0.22 -12.03
C ALA A 40 7.27 1.69 -11.64
N ILE A 41 7.60 2.60 -12.55
CA ILE A 41 7.45 4.06 -12.35
C ILE A 41 5.97 4.40 -12.14
N GLU A 42 5.67 5.11 -11.05
CA GLU A 42 4.31 5.34 -10.57
C GLU A 42 3.66 6.60 -11.15
N GLY A 43 4.47 7.63 -11.41
CA GLY A 43 3.99 8.94 -11.81
C GLY A 43 3.98 9.16 -13.31
N VAL A 44 3.02 9.98 -13.76
CA VAL A 44 2.89 10.40 -15.15
C VAL A 44 2.48 11.87 -15.23
N PHE A 45 3.11 12.62 -16.13
CA PHE A 45 2.75 13.98 -16.52
C PHE A 45 2.40 14.02 -18.01
N ASN A 46 1.43 14.85 -18.38
CA ASN A 46 0.98 15.06 -19.76
C ASN A 46 0.69 13.76 -20.53
N ARG A 47 0.34 12.67 -19.84
CA ARG A 47 0.06 11.32 -20.35
C ARG A 47 1.25 10.62 -21.05
N ASN A 48 2.41 11.24 -21.19
CA ASN A 48 3.54 10.70 -21.95
C ASN A 48 4.90 10.80 -21.25
N ALA A 49 5.02 11.58 -20.17
CA ALA A 49 6.25 11.75 -19.42
C ALA A 49 6.16 11.03 -18.07
N MET A 50 6.96 9.98 -17.88
CA MET A 50 7.00 9.21 -16.63
C MET A 50 7.89 9.90 -15.59
N ILE A 51 7.47 9.92 -14.32
CA ILE A 51 8.29 10.42 -13.20
C ILE A 51 8.34 9.40 -12.06
N ALA A 52 9.54 9.18 -11.54
CA ALA A 52 9.74 8.35 -10.35
C ALA A 52 9.44 9.14 -9.07
N TYR A 53 8.72 8.53 -8.14
CA TYR A 53 8.52 9.04 -6.78
C TYR A 53 9.17 8.10 -5.76
N PRO A 54 10.49 8.24 -5.46
CA PRO A 54 11.23 7.23 -4.68
C PRO A 54 10.65 6.94 -3.29
N ASN A 55 9.94 7.90 -2.70
CA ASN A 55 9.35 7.78 -1.37
C ASN A 55 7.97 7.08 -1.36
N TYR A 56 7.32 6.90 -2.51
CA TYR A 56 5.96 6.32 -2.58
C TYR A 56 5.91 4.90 -2.03
N LYS A 57 6.93 4.09 -2.31
CA LYS A 57 7.08 2.73 -1.79
C LYS A 57 7.13 2.66 -0.25
N PHE A 58 7.52 3.75 0.41
CA PHE A 58 7.48 3.88 1.86
C PHE A 58 6.15 4.48 2.32
N SER A 59 5.86 5.71 1.88
CA SER A 59 4.74 6.50 2.37
C SER A 59 3.41 5.76 2.21
N PHE A 60 3.16 5.17 1.05
CA PHE A 60 1.88 4.50 0.81
C PHE A 60 1.81 3.11 1.44
N SER A 61 2.91 2.37 1.51
CA SER A 61 2.95 1.05 2.16
C SER A 61 2.68 1.18 3.66
N ILE A 62 3.42 2.07 4.34
CA ILE A 62 3.26 2.34 5.76
C ILE A 62 1.84 2.86 6.05
N TRP A 63 1.34 3.79 5.22
CA TRP A 63 0.02 4.36 5.41
C TRP A 63 -1.10 3.31 5.26
N ALA A 64 -1.03 2.47 4.23
CA ALA A 64 -2.02 1.42 3.99
C ALA A 64 -2.03 0.37 5.11
N ILE A 65 -0.85 -0.11 5.54
CA ILE A 65 -0.72 -1.05 6.66
C ILE A 65 -1.28 -0.43 7.94
N GLY A 66 -0.81 0.77 8.31
CA GLY A 66 -1.20 1.43 9.55
C GLY A 66 -2.71 1.72 9.63
N ARG A 67 -3.32 2.15 8.52
CA ARG A 67 -4.78 2.38 8.47
C ARG A 67 -5.59 1.10 8.57
N PHE A 68 -5.10 0.00 8.02
CA PHE A 68 -5.75 -1.30 8.16
C PHE A 68 -5.67 -1.80 9.61
N VAL A 69 -4.48 -1.78 10.22
CA VAL A 69 -4.27 -2.17 11.63
C VAL A 69 -5.15 -1.36 12.56
N ALA A 70 -5.19 -0.04 12.39
CA ALA A 70 -6.01 0.84 13.22
C ALA A 70 -7.53 0.53 13.14
N ARG A 71 -7.99 -0.13 12.08
CA ARG A 71 -9.41 -0.47 11.89
C ARG A 71 -9.76 -1.90 12.27
N PHE A 72 -8.86 -2.85 12.01
CA PHE A 72 -9.16 -4.28 12.07
C PHE A 72 -8.20 -5.08 12.98
N GLY A 73 -7.23 -4.42 13.62
CA GLY A 73 -6.17 -5.08 14.37
C GLY A 73 -5.07 -5.66 13.48
N ASP A 74 -4.09 -6.29 14.12
CA ASP A 74 -2.89 -6.86 13.53
C ASP A 74 -2.93 -8.39 13.39
N GLU A 75 -4.01 -9.05 13.83
CA GLU A 75 -4.19 -10.52 13.94
C GLU A 75 -4.03 -11.33 12.63
N ALA A 76 -3.56 -10.72 11.55
CA ALA A 76 -3.43 -11.38 10.26
C ALA A 76 -2.46 -10.70 9.29
N ILE A 77 -1.60 -9.77 9.72
CA ILE A 77 -0.59 -9.18 8.82
C ILE A 77 0.59 -10.12 8.65
#